data_AF-A0A150FPA4-F1
#
_entry.id   AF-A0A150FPA4-F1
#
_cell.length_a   1.000
_cell.length_b   1.000
_cell.length_c   1.000
_cell.angle_alpha   90.00
_cell.angle_beta   90.00
_cell.angle_gamma   90.00
#
_symmetry.space_group_name_H-M   'P 1'
#
loop_
_entity.id
_entity.type
_entity.pdbx_description
1 polymer ?
#
loop_
_entity_poly.entity_id
_entity_poly.type
_entity_poly.pdbx_seq_one_letter_code
_entity_poly.pdbx_strand_id
1 'polypeptide(L)'
;MKRYLNAKVFDFDQVKGISKNQLLQHYTLYEGYVQKINQIWDELENEENYKDESATYSKIRSLKLGESFALNGVKLHELYFENLGGKNTKPYGQILELINRKYGSYELFKEKFKSIGLAVRGWVVLAIQLNNLYMFGSDAHDVGAIWSAYPLLVMDVYEHAYMIDFGVNRKQYIDEFFKNINWKIVNERLHSYNNLFNIKKTNDKLYNNNFKYYLY
;
A
#
# COMPACT_ATOMS: atom_id res chain seq x y z
N MET A 1 12.12 21.56 -7.79
CA MET A 1 11.36 20.87 -8.87
C MET A 1 9.96 20.67 -8.33
N LYS A 2 8.95 21.25 -8.98
CA LYS A 2 7.54 21.17 -8.55
C LYS A 2 7.12 19.69 -8.51
N ARG A 3 6.52 19.24 -7.41
CA ARG A 3 6.04 17.86 -7.29
C ARG A 3 4.74 17.72 -8.09
N TYR A 4 4.66 16.70 -8.94
CA TYR A 4 3.48 16.43 -9.74
C TYR A 4 3.40 14.94 -10.07
N LEU A 5 2.20 14.36 -9.96
CA LEU A 5 1.92 12.96 -10.28
C LEU A 5 0.89 12.85 -11.40
N ASN A 6 1.08 11.86 -12.26
CA ASN A 6 0.07 11.40 -13.21
C ASN A 6 -0.53 10.09 -12.72
N ALA A 7 -1.82 9.90 -12.96
CA ALA A 7 -2.48 8.63 -12.66
C ALA A 7 -1.84 7.52 -13.50
N LYS A 8 -1.48 6.41 -12.85
CA LYS A 8 -1.01 5.20 -13.54
C LYS A 8 -2.18 4.51 -14.21
N VAL A 9 -1.93 3.96 -15.39
CA VAL A 9 -2.91 3.14 -16.10
C VAL A 9 -2.76 1.68 -15.68
N PHE A 10 -3.88 1.03 -15.38
CA PHE A 10 -3.94 -0.38 -15.01
C PHE A 10 -4.78 -1.17 -16.02
N ASP A 11 -4.32 -2.38 -16.34
CA ASP A 11 -5.08 -3.34 -17.13
C ASP A 11 -5.89 -4.26 -16.21
N PHE A 12 -7.21 -4.16 -16.29
CA PHE A 12 -8.15 -4.95 -15.50
C PHE A 12 -8.66 -6.19 -16.22
N ASP A 13 -8.32 -6.42 -17.48
CA ASP A 13 -8.90 -7.50 -18.29
C ASP A 13 -8.47 -8.90 -17.80
N GLN A 14 -7.36 -8.99 -17.04
CA GLN A 14 -6.90 -10.23 -16.42
C GLN A 14 -7.51 -10.49 -15.04
N VAL A 15 -8.26 -9.54 -14.48
CA VAL A 15 -8.91 -9.69 -13.17
C VAL A 15 -10.19 -10.51 -13.33
N LYS A 16 -10.33 -11.55 -12.53
CA LYS A 16 -11.48 -12.49 -12.56
C LYS A 16 -12.28 -12.39 -11.27
N GLY A 17 -13.60 -12.54 -11.37
CA GLY A 17 -14.47 -12.55 -10.19
C GLY A 17 -14.73 -11.19 -9.54
N ILE A 18 -13.98 -10.15 -9.92
CA ILE A 18 -14.28 -8.74 -9.64
C ILE A 18 -14.58 -8.08 -10.98
N SER A 19 -15.74 -7.43 -11.10
CA SER A 19 -16.20 -6.88 -12.37
C SER A 19 -15.39 -5.66 -12.79
N LYS A 20 -15.32 -5.44 -14.11
CA LYS A 20 -14.71 -4.24 -14.67
C LYS A 20 -15.41 -2.97 -14.18
N ASN A 21 -16.72 -3.01 -13.94
CA ASN A 21 -17.46 -1.88 -13.38
C ASN A 21 -16.97 -1.53 -11.96
N GLN A 22 -16.86 -2.53 -11.07
CA GLN A 22 -16.33 -2.35 -9.72
C GLN A 22 -14.90 -1.77 -9.75
N LEU A 23 -14.03 -2.28 -10.62
CA LEU A 23 -12.64 -1.81 -10.74
C LEU A 23 -12.55 -0.38 -11.30
N LEU A 24 -13.37 -0.03 -12.30
CA LEU A 24 -13.38 1.31 -12.87
C LEU A 24 -13.94 2.36 -11.90
N GLN A 25 -14.98 2.03 -11.13
CA GLN A 25 -15.47 2.95 -10.08
C GLN A 25 -14.41 3.17 -8.99
N HIS A 26 -13.70 2.12 -8.60
CA HIS A 26 -12.59 2.22 -7.65
C HIS A 26 -11.42 3.04 -8.22
N TYR A 27 -11.11 2.86 -9.50
CA TYR A 27 -10.08 3.63 -10.21
C TYR A 27 -10.40 5.13 -10.26
N THR A 28 -11.66 5.52 -10.46
CA THR A 28 -12.09 6.93 -10.40
C THR A 28 -11.78 7.58 -9.05
N LEU A 29 -11.93 6.85 -7.93
CA LEU A 29 -11.56 7.35 -6.61
C LEU A 29 -10.04 7.56 -6.50
N TYR A 30 -9.25 6.65 -7.05
CA TYR A 30 -7.80 6.78 -7.15
C TYR A 30 -7.39 8.04 -7.93
N GLU A 31 -8.00 8.29 -9.08
CA GLU A 31 -7.74 9.52 -9.86
C GLU A 31 -8.05 10.78 -9.05
N GLY A 32 -9.10 10.75 -8.24
CA GLY A 32 -9.41 11.79 -7.27
C GLY A 32 -8.26 12.07 -6.30
N TYR A 33 -7.64 11.03 -5.73
CA TYR A 33 -6.47 11.20 -4.84
C TYR A 33 -5.27 11.81 -5.57
N VAL A 34 -5.00 11.40 -6.81
CA VAL A 34 -3.92 11.96 -7.65
C VAL A 34 -4.17 13.46 -7.91
N GLN A 35 -5.39 13.84 -8.27
CA GLN A 35 -5.75 15.24 -8.48
C GLN A 35 -5.58 16.06 -7.20
N LYS A 36 -6.04 15.52 -6.05
CA LYS A 36 -5.98 16.23 -4.77
C LYS A 36 -4.56 16.39 -4.24
N ILE A 37 -3.69 15.39 -4.38
CA ILE A 37 -2.30 15.56 -3.93
C ILE A 37 -1.55 16.62 -4.76
N ASN A 38 -1.81 16.69 -6.07
CA ASN A 38 -1.24 17.74 -6.92
C ASN A 38 -1.75 19.13 -6.51
N GLN A 39 -3.06 19.28 -6.27
CA GLN A 39 -3.64 20.54 -5.78
C GLN A 39 -3.02 20.96 -4.43
N ILE A 40 -2.82 20.00 -3.52
CA ILE A 40 -2.20 20.26 -2.22
C ILE A 40 -0.76 20.71 -2.38
N TRP A 41 0.03 20.07 -3.25
CA TRP A 41 1.41 20.51 -3.49
C TRP A 41 1.49 21.89 -4.12
N ASP A 42 0.57 22.24 -5.02
CA ASP A 42 0.49 23.59 -5.58
C ASP A 42 0.22 24.64 -4.49
N GLU A 43 -0.71 24.37 -3.58
CA GLU A 43 -0.99 25.25 -2.44
C GLU A 43 0.19 25.35 -1.46
N LEU A 44 0.98 24.28 -1.30
CA LEU A 44 2.14 24.26 -0.41
C LEU A 44 3.33 25.08 -0.93
N GLU A 45 3.31 25.52 -2.20
CA GLU A 45 4.28 26.47 -2.76
C GLU A 45 3.96 27.93 -2.37
N ASN A 46 2.75 28.22 -1.89
CA ASN A 46 2.38 29.57 -1.45
C ASN A 46 2.83 29.82 0.00
N GLU A 47 3.83 30.69 0.19
CA GLU A 47 4.38 31.04 1.51
C GLU A 47 3.35 31.65 2.48
N GLU A 48 2.29 32.31 1.97
CA GLU A 48 1.21 32.84 2.81
C GLU A 48 0.49 31.74 3.58
N ASN A 49 0.44 30.51 3.05
CA ASN A 49 -0.22 29.39 3.71
C ASN A 49 0.48 28.94 5.01
N TYR A 50 1.69 29.45 5.30
CA TYR A 50 2.51 29.10 6.46
C TYR A 50 2.48 30.14 7.60
N LYS A 51 1.73 31.23 7.48
CA LYS A 51 1.84 32.39 8.41
C LYS A 51 0.92 32.38 9.63
N ASP A 52 -0.09 31.49 9.67
CA ASP A 52 -1.10 31.43 10.73
C ASP A 52 -1.25 29.99 11.29
N GLU A 53 -0.15 29.38 11.72
CA GLU A 53 -0.15 28.01 12.22
C GLU A 53 -0.93 27.82 13.52
N SER A 54 -1.68 26.73 13.59
CA SER A 54 -2.45 26.35 14.78
C SER A 54 -2.77 24.86 14.77
N ALA A 55 -2.69 24.26 15.96
CA ALA A 55 -2.96 22.85 16.18
C ALA A 55 -4.45 22.48 16.04
N THR A 56 -5.35 23.45 16.19
CA THR A 56 -6.81 23.22 16.05
C THR A 56 -7.24 23.47 14.61
N TYR A 57 -6.92 24.64 14.08
CA TYR A 57 -7.30 25.04 12.73
C TYR A 57 -6.28 26.02 12.16
N SER A 58 -5.69 25.66 11.03
CA SER A 58 -4.90 26.53 10.17
C SER A 58 -4.91 25.97 8.76
N LYS A 59 -4.65 26.81 7.75
CA LYS A 59 -4.56 26.35 6.36
C LYS A 59 -3.45 25.31 6.20
N ILE A 60 -2.26 25.55 6.78
CA ILE A 60 -1.16 24.59 6.74
C ILE A 60 -1.52 23.25 7.39
N ARG A 61 -2.24 23.26 8.53
CA ARG A 61 -2.71 22.02 9.16
C ARG A 61 -3.61 21.22 8.23
N SER A 62 -4.61 21.86 7.62
CA SER A 62 -5.52 21.21 6.68
C SER A 62 -4.77 20.65 5.46
N LEU A 63 -3.81 21.41 4.92
CA LEU A 63 -2.97 20.96 3.81
C LEU A 63 -2.12 19.74 4.20
N LYS A 64 -1.47 19.73 5.36
CA LYS A 64 -0.60 18.62 5.78
C LYS A 64 -1.36 17.34 6.14
N LEU A 65 -2.54 17.45 6.78
CA LEU A 65 -3.40 16.28 7.00
C LEU A 65 -4.00 15.76 5.69
N GLY A 66 -4.39 16.67 4.79
CA GLY A 66 -4.81 16.29 3.44
C GLY A 66 -3.68 15.64 2.64
N GLU A 67 -2.43 16.12 2.80
CA GLU A 67 -1.25 15.60 2.10
C GLU A 67 -1.00 14.14 2.49
N SER A 68 -1.03 13.79 3.77
CA SER A 68 -0.86 12.40 4.21
C SER A 68 -1.96 11.50 3.68
N PHE A 69 -3.22 11.93 3.80
CA PHE A 69 -4.37 11.15 3.35
C PHE A 69 -4.34 10.92 1.83
N ALA A 70 -4.16 11.98 1.03
CA ALA A 70 -4.17 11.90 -0.43
C ALA A 70 -2.94 11.14 -0.95
N LEU A 71 -1.74 11.41 -0.44
CA LEU A 71 -0.53 10.72 -0.89
C LEU A 71 -0.55 9.23 -0.55
N ASN A 72 -1.02 8.86 0.64
CA ASN A 72 -1.18 7.46 0.98
C ASN A 72 -2.32 6.82 0.19
N GLY A 73 -3.41 7.55 -0.09
CA GLY A 73 -4.47 7.13 -1.00
C GLY A 73 -3.89 6.75 -2.36
N VAL A 74 -3.08 7.61 -2.98
CA VAL A 74 -2.37 7.30 -4.24
C VAL A 74 -1.51 6.04 -4.10
N LYS A 75 -0.60 6.00 -3.12
CA LYS A 75 0.35 4.88 -2.96
C LYS A 75 -0.36 3.54 -2.73
N LEU A 76 -1.34 3.50 -1.84
CA LEU A 76 -2.02 2.26 -1.47
C LEU A 76 -2.88 1.73 -2.62
N HIS A 77 -3.56 2.60 -3.37
CA HIS A 77 -4.34 2.20 -4.54
C HIS A 77 -3.45 1.72 -5.68
N GLU A 78 -2.35 2.40 -5.99
CA GLU A 78 -1.39 1.90 -6.99
C GLU A 78 -0.86 0.52 -6.60
N LEU A 79 -0.45 0.36 -5.34
CA LEU A 79 0.04 -0.93 -4.86
C LEU A 79 -1.04 -2.02 -4.96
N TYR A 80 -2.29 -1.70 -4.64
CA TYR A 80 -3.45 -2.59 -4.74
C TYR A 80 -3.74 -3.00 -6.18
N PHE A 81 -3.88 -2.06 -7.11
CA PHE A 81 -4.20 -2.38 -8.50
C PHE A 81 -3.07 -3.20 -9.17
N GLU A 82 -1.80 -2.87 -8.89
CA GLU A 82 -0.65 -3.67 -9.33
C GLU A 82 -0.67 -5.10 -8.76
N ASN A 83 -1.34 -5.35 -7.62
CA ASN A 83 -1.48 -6.70 -7.06
C ASN A 83 -2.54 -7.54 -7.76
N LEU A 84 -3.35 -6.99 -8.65
CA LEU A 84 -4.42 -7.73 -9.31
C LEU A 84 -3.99 -8.27 -10.68
N GLY A 85 -4.76 -9.23 -11.22
CA GLY A 85 -4.54 -9.78 -12.57
C GLY A 85 -3.36 -10.76 -12.68
N GLY A 86 -2.92 -11.34 -11.57
CA GLY A 86 -1.85 -12.33 -11.55
C GLY A 86 -2.18 -13.60 -12.32
N LYS A 87 -1.32 -14.01 -13.26
CA LYS A 87 -1.45 -15.29 -13.97
C LYS A 87 -1.27 -16.50 -13.04
N ASN A 88 -0.36 -16.37 -12.07
CA ASN A 88 -0.12 -17.36 -11.01
C ASN A 88 -0.77 -16.86 -9.72
N THR A 89 -1.75 -17.60 -9.22
CA THR A 89 -2.53 -17.21 -8.03
C THR A 89 -1.98 -17.82 -6.74
N LYS A 90 -0.98 -18.69 -6.85
CA LYS A 90 -0.21 -19.24 -5.74
C LYS A 90 1.14 -18.51 -5.61
N PRO A 91 1.57 -18.20 -4.38
CA PRO A 91 2.90 -17.64 -4.15
C PRO A 91 3.99 -18.61 -4.60
N TYR A 92 5.14 -18.07 -4.98
CA TYR A 92 6.31 -18.81 -5.40
C TYR A 92 7.58 -18.01 -5.12
N GLY A 93 8.75 -18.66 -5.18
CA GLY A 93 10.03 -18.00 -4.97
C GLY A 93 10.23 -17.51 -3.54
N GLN A 94 11.07 -16.47 -3.40
CA GLN A 94 11.53 -15.98 -2.10
C GLN A 94 10.39 -15.55 -1.18
N ILE A 95 9.32 -14.95 -1.70
CA ILE A 95 8.18 -14.55 -0.86
C ILE A 95 7.50 -15.76 -0.19
N LEU A 96 7.37 -16.90 -0.89
CA LEU A 96 6.78 -18.11 -0.32
C LEU A 96 7.65 -18.66 0.82
N GLU A 97 8.96 -18.68 0.63
CA GLU A 97 9.91 -19.13 1.67
C GLU A 97 9.80 -18.25 2.93
N LEU A 98 9.76 -16.92 2.74
CA LEU A 98 9.60 -15.98 3.86
C LEU A 98 8.24 -16.16 4.55
N ILE A 99 7.16 -16.36 3.79
CA ILE A 99 5.82 -16.62 4.31
C ILE A 99 5.82 -17.89 5.15
N ASN A 100 6.31 -19.00 4.61
CA ASN A 100 6.34 -20.29 5.31
C ASN A 100 7.20 -20.20 6.58
N ARG A 101 8.35 -19.52 6.51
CA ARG A 101 9.21 -19.32 7.68
C ARG A 101 8.55 -18.48 8.77
N LYS A 102 7.82 -17.42 8.42
CA LYS A 102 7.22 -16.49 9.39
C LYS A 102 5.90 -17.00 9.96
N TYR A 103 5.06 -17.60 9.12
CA TYR A 103 3.68 -17.93 9.44
C TYR A 103 3.40 -19.44 9.50
N GLY A 104 4.42 -20.28 9.26
CA GLY A 104 4.34 -21.74 9.29
C GLY A 104 3.96 -22.34 7.93
N SER A 105 2.98 -21.75 7.24
CA SER A 105 2.58 -22.13 5.87
C SER A 105 1.89 -20.98 5.15
N TYR A 106 1.71 -21.12 3.83
CA TYR A 106 0.90 -20.18 3.04
C TYR A 106 -0.57 -20.17 3.50
N GLU A 107 -1.11 -21.32 3.86
CA GLU A 107 -2.49 -21.48 4.33
C GLU A 107 -2.71 -20.69 5.63
N LEU A 108 -1.80 -20.81 6.60
CA LEU A 108 -1.85 -20.05 7.85
C LEU A 108 -1.65 -18.55 7.61
N PHE A 109 -0.77 -18.17 6.68
CA PHE A 109 -0.65 -16.77 6.26
C PHE A 109 -1.98 -16.24 5.68
N LYS A 110 -2.59 -16.99 4.77
CA LYS A 110 -3.84 -16.62 4.11
C LYS A 110 -4.97 -16.47 5.15
N GLU A 111 -5.11 -17.40 6.08
CA GLU A 111 -6.10 -17.31 7.17
C GLU A 111 -5.91 -16.05 8.01
N LYS A 112 -4.68 -15.76 8.45
CA LYS A 112 -4.37 -14.55 9.23
C LYS A 112 -4.64 -13.27 8.44
N PHE A 113 -4.19 -13.20 7.19
CA PHE A 113 -4.39 -12.02 6.34
C PHE A 113 -5.88 -11.75 6.09
N LYS A 114 -6.66 -12.80 5.82
CA LYS A 114 -8.13 -12.70 5.70
C LYS A 114 -8.78 -12.24 6.99
N SER A 115 -8.36 -12.78 8.13
CA SER A 115 -8.89 -12.39 9.44
C SER A 115 -8.67 -10.89 9.70
N ILE A 116 -7.50 -10.34 9.34
CA ILE A 116 -7.24 -8.90 9.45
C ILE A 116 -8.18 -8.11 8.51
N GLY A 117 -8.36 -8.57 7.26
CA GLY A 117 -9.25 -7.89 6.29
C GLY A 117 -10.73 -7.89 6.68
N LEU A 118 -11.15 -8.85 7.48
CA LEU A 118 -12.49 -8.85 8.08
C LEU A 118 -12.60 -7.94 9.31
N ALA A 119 -11.48 -7.61 9.96
CA ALA A 119 -11.45 -6.83 11.20
C ALA A 119 -11.30 -5.32 10.96
N VAL A 120 -10.55 -4.91 9.94
CA VAL A 120 -10.28 -3.49 9.64
C VAL A 120 -11.20 -2.91 8.59
N ARG A 121 -11.21 -1.58 8.45
CA ARG A 121 -12.10 -0.86 7.54
C ARG A 121 -11.44 -0.41 6.24
N GLY A 122 -10.11 -0.28 6.24
CA GLY A 122 -9.40 0.31 5.12
C GLY A 122 -8.52 -0.67 4.35
N TRP A 123 -7.42 -1.10 4.96
CA TRP A 123 -6.34 -1.80 4.25
C TRP A 123 -5.79 -2.95 5.06
N VAL A 124 -5.36 -4.00 4.36
CA VAL A 124 -4.45 -5.01 4.89
C VAL A 124 -3.15 -4.95 4.10
N VAL A 125 -2.03 -4.84 4.81
CA VAL A 125 -0.71 -4.72 4.20
C VAL A 125 0.22 -5.79 4.74
N LEU A 126 0.77 -6.62 3.85
CA LEU A 126 1.99 -7.39 4.10
C LEU A 126 3.17 -6.54 3.68
N ALA A 127 4.12 -6.32 4.59
CA ALA A 127 5.29 -5.50 4.38
C ALA A 127 6.56 -6.19 4.89
N ILE A 128 7.71 -5.66 4.51
CA ILE A 128 8.93 -5.82 5.30
C ILE A 128 8.97 -4.71 6.35
N GLN A 129 9.10 -5.08 7.61
CA GLN A 129 9.38 -4.17 8.72
C GLN A 129 10.44 -4.79 9.62
N LEU A 130 11.44 -4.01 10.02
CA LEU A 130 12.58 -4.48 10.81
C LEU A 130 13.20 -5.76 10.22
N ASN A 131 13.43 -5.76 8.90
CA ASN A 131 13.97 -6.88 8.11
C ASN A 131 13.15 -8.20 8.16
N ASN A 132 11.89 -8.15 8.60
CA ASN A 132 11.01 -9.31 8.70
C ASN A 132 9.68 -9.07 8.00
N LEU A 133 9.02 -10.15 7.56
CA LEU A 133 7.62 -10.04 7.13
C LEU A 133 6.74 -9.63 8.31
N TYR A 134 5.87 -8.65 8.05
CA TYR A 134 4.94 -8.10 9.01
C TYR A 134 3.60 -7.81 8.32
N MET A 135 2.50 -8.16 8.98
CA MET A 135 1.15 -7.78 8.54
C MET A 135 0.60 -6.72 9.46
N PHE A 136 -0.02 -5.69 8.89
CA PHE A 136 -0.78 -4.70 9.64
C PHE A 136 -2.06 -4.33 8.90
N GLY A 137 -3.02 -3.83 9.67
CA GLY A 137 -4.25 -3.26 9.16
C GLY A 137 -4.27 -1.74 9.35
N SER A 138 -5.05 -1.06 8.51
CA SER A 138 -5.21 0.40 8.50
C SER A 138 -6.70 0.71 8.35
N ASP A 139 -7.28 1.56 9.19
CA ASP A 139 -8.70 1.93 9.07
C ASP A 139 -8.92 3.11 8.12
N ALA A 140 -7.87 3.89 7.86
CA ALA A 140 -7.85 4.92 6.84
C ALA A 140 -6.56 4.87 6.00
N HIS A 141 -6.42 5.74 4.99
CA HIS A 141 -5.16 5.85 4.24
C HIS A 141 -3.98 6.30 5.12
N ASP A 142 -4.23 7.02 6.21
CA ASP A 142 -3.23 7.59 7.10
C ASP A 142 -3.40 7.21 8.58
N VAL A 143 -4.37 6.34 8.91
CA VAL A 143 -4.61 5.85 10.29
C VAL A 143 -4.24 4.37 10.40
N GLY A 144 -3.18 4.09 11.16
CA GLY A 144 -2.64 2.73 11.34
C GLY A 144 -1.39 2.44 10.50
N ALA A 145 -0.89 3.43 9.76
CA ALA A 145 0.34 3.33 9.00
C ALA A 145 1.55 3.07 9.92
N ILE A 146 2.37 2.08 9.56
CA ILE A 146 3.60 1.74 10.28
C ILE A 146 4.78 2.38 9.57
N TRP A 147 5.46 3.30 10.24
CA TRP A 147 6.61 4.01 9.67
C TRP A 147 7.75 3.04 9.31
N SER A 148 8.39 3.32 8.17
CA SER A 148 9.48 2.51 7.60
C SER A 148 9.09 1.09 7.18
N ALA A 149 7.80 0.73 7.21
CA ALA A 149 7.32 -0.50 6.58
C ALA A 149 7.41 -0.37 5.05
N TYR A 150 7.91 -1.41 4.39
CA TYR A 150 8.00 -1.50 2.93
C TYR A 150 6.89 -2.44 2.41
N PRO A 151 5.78 -1.93 1.85
CA PRO A 151 4.65 -2.75 1.41
C PRO A 151 5.03 -3.70 0.28
N LEU A 152 4.59 -4.95 0.39
CA LEU A 152 4.78 -6.01 -0.61
C LEU A 152 3.45 -6.41 -1.26
N LEU A 153 2.41 -6.61 -0.45
CA LEU A 153 1.06 -6.95 -0.87
C LEU A 153 0.07 -6.10 -0.07
N VAL A 154 -0.88 -5.50 -0.78
CA VAL A 154 -1.88 -4.54 -0.25
C VAL A 154 -3.26 -4.96 -0.75
N MET A 155 -4.22 -5.07 0.17
CA MET A 155 -5.63 -5.35 -0.10
C MET A 155 -6.46 -4.19 0.44
N ASP A 156 -7.30 -3.61 -0.40
CA ASP A 156 -8.31 -2.62 0.02
C ASP A 156 -9.55 -3.37 0.56
N VAL A 157 -10.06 -2.96 1.71
CA VAL A 157 -11.31 -3.48 2.31
C VAL A 157 -12.29 -2.36 2.66
N TYR A 158 -12.07 -1.15 2.14
CA TYR A 158 -13.12 -0.15 2.07
C TYR A 158 -14.31 -0.71 1.30
N GLU A 159 -15.52 -0.29 1.69
CA GLU A 159 -16.76 -0.68 1.04
C GLU A 159 -16.76 -0.38 -0.47
N HIS A 160 -16.16 0.72 -0.89
CA HIS A 160 -16.03 1.08 -2.31
C HIS A 160 -15.23 0.05 -3.13
N ALA A 161 -14.41 -0.81 -2.50
CA ALA A 161 -13.59 -1.80 -3.20
C ALA A 161 -14.39 -3.02 -3.64
N TYR A 162 -15.60 -3.24 -3.07
CA TYR A 162 -16.32 -4.50 -3.27
C TYR A 162 -17.86 -4.41 -3.28
N MET A 163 -18.48 -3.34 -2.77
CA MET A 163 -19.94 -3.36 -2.57
C MET A 163 -20.75 -3.45 -3.86
N ILE A 164 -20.21 -3.02 -5.01
CA ILE A 164 -20.93 -3.11 -6.29
C ILE A 164 -21.15 -4.58 -6.68
N ASP A 165 -20.14 -5.43 -6.49
CA ASP A 165 -20.20 -6.82 -6.90
C ASP A 165 -20.70 -7.75 -5.78
N PHE A 166 -20.35 -7.45 -4.54
CA PHE A 166 -20.52 -8.38 -3.41
C PHE A 166 -21.51 -7.89 -2.35
N GLY A 167 -22.05 -6.68 -2.47
CA GLY A 167 -22.87 -6.06 -1.44
C GLY A 167 -22.18 -6.09 -0.08
N VAL A 168 -22.83 -6.64 0.94
CA VAL A 168 -22.27 -6.77 2.29
C VAL A 168 -21.31 -7.96 2.46
N ASN A 169 -21.15 -8.82 1.45
CA ASN A 169 -20.35 -10.05 1.55
C ASN A 169 -18.85 -9.81 1.32
N ARG A 170 -18.21 -9.06 2.24
CA ARG A 170 -16.77 -8.80 2.21
C ARG A 170 -15.93 -10.07 2.19
N LYS A 171 -16.38 -11.15 2.84
CA LYS A 171 -15.65 -12.43 2.87
C LYS A 171 -15.45 -12.98 1.46
N GLN A 172 -16.50 -12.95 0.63
CA GLN A 172 -16.41 -13.40 -0.76
C GLN A 172 -15.48 -12.52 -1.59
N TYR A 173 -15.51 -11.19 -1.41
CA TYR A 173 -14.56 -10.29 -2.05
C TYR A 173 -13.11 -10.65 -1.71
N ILE A 174 -12.81 -10.87 -0.43
CA ILE A 174 -11.46 -11.26 0.01
C ILE A 174 -11.07 -12.60 -0.61
N ASP A 175 -11.99 -13.55 -0.74
CA ASP A 175 -11.74 -14.81 -1.42
C ASP A 175 -11.40 -14.62 -2.91
N GLU A 176 -12.10 -13.72 -3.61
CA GLU A 176 -11.79 -13.34 -5.00
C GLU A 176 -10.46 -12.58 -5.10
N PHE A 177 -10.14 -11.68 -4.18
CA PHE A 177 -8.84 -11.01 -4.13
C PHE A 177 -7.69 -12.03 -4.12
N PHE A 178 -7.77 -13.06 -3.26
CA PHE A 178 -6.75 -14.11 -3.19
C PHE A 178 -6.60 -14.94 -4.47
N LYS A 179 -7.63 -14.99 -5.33
CA LYS A 179 -7.56 -15.63 -6.65
C LYS A 179 -6.93 -14.73 -7.71
N ASN A 180 -6.70 -13.46 -7.42
CA ASN A 180 -6.18 -12.47 -8.38
C ASN A 180 -4.78 -11.95 -8.04
N ILE A 181 -4.22 -12.34 -6.88
CA ILE A 181 -2.91 -11.84 -6.43
C ILE A 181 -1.84 -12.09 -7.50
N ASN A 182 -1.19 -11.01 -7.91
CA ASN A 182 -0.04 -11.00 -8.79
C ASN A 182 1.26 -11.23 -8.00
N TRP A 183 1.54 -12.49 -7.69
CA TRP A 183 2.73 -12.89 -6.94
C TRP A 183 4.05 -12.55 -7.63
N LYS A 184 4.04 -12.27 -8.94
CA LYS A 184 5.21 -11.73 -9.65
C LYS A 184 5.57 -10.35 -9.11
N ILE A 185 4.60 -9.44 -9.05
CA ILE A 185 4.79 -8.07 -8.55
C ILE A 185 5.23 -8.08 -7.08
N VAL A 186 4.64 -8.95 -6.25
CA VAL A 186 5.04 -9.10 -4.83
C VAL A 186 6.52 -9.51 -4.71
N ASN A 187 6.98 -10.46 -5.54
CA ASN A 187 8.39 -10.86 -5.59
C ASN A 187 9.30 -9.74 -6.13
N GLU A 188 8.87 -8.99 -7.15
CA GLU A 188 9.64 -7.87 -7.72
C GLU A 188 9.84 -6.74 -6.69
N ARG A 189 8.82 -6.44 -5.88
CA ARG A 189 8.93 -5.50 -4.74
C ARG A 189 9.90 -6.02 -3.69
N LEU A 190 9.82 -7.30 -3.33
CA LEU A 190 10.77 -7.91 -2.40
C LEU A 190 12.21 -7.86 -2.93
N HIS A 191 12.41 -8.13 -4.22
CA HIS A 191 13.71 -8.04 -4.87
C HIS A 191 14.25 -6.60 -4.86
N SER A 192 13.40 -5.62 -5.18
CA SER A 192 13.74 -4.19 -5.15
C SER A 192 14.15 -3.74 -3.74
N TYR A 193 13.41 -4.18 -2.72
CA TYR A 193 13.78 -3.99 -1.31
C TYR A 193 15.19 -4.56 -1.05
N ASN A 194 15.44 -5.82 -1.38
CA ASN A 194 16.74 -6.45 -1.13
C ASN A 194 17.89 -5.70 -1.82
N ASN A 195 17.70 -5.21 -3.04
CA ASN A 195 18.70 -4.43 -3.76
C ASN A 195 19.00 -3.09 -3.06
N LEU A 196 17.98 -2.36 -2.62
CA LEU A 196 18.15 -1.10 -1.88
C LEU A 196 18.94 -1.31 -0.58
N PHE A 197 18.67 -2.40 0.15
CA PHE A 197 19.37 -2.70 1.40
C PHE A 197 20.78 -3.25 1.18
N ASN A 198 21.02 -4.00 0.10
CA ASN A 198 22.36 -4.47 -0.25
C ASN A 198 23.27 -3.31 -0.66
N ILE A 199 22.76 -2.31 -1.41
CA ILE A 199 23.50 -1.09 -1.75
C ILE A 199 23.90 -0.33 -0.47
N LYS A 200 23.00 -0.25 0.53
CA LYS A 200 23.33 0.35 1.84
C LYS A 200 24.45 -0.41 2.55
N LYS A 201 24.40 -1.75 2.62
CA LYS A 201 25.48 -2.54 3.25
C LYS A 201 26.84 -2.37 2.58
N THR A 202 26.89 -2.23 1.25
CA THR A 202 28.14 -1.95 0.53
C THR A 202 28.65 -0.53 0.78
N ASN A 203 27.75 0.46 0.89
CA ASN A 203 28.12 1.83 1.19
C ASN A 203 28.53 2.00 2.67
N ASP A 204 27.85 1.34 3.62
CA ASP A 204 28.23 1.35 5.04
C ASP A 204 29.61 0.70 5.27
N LYS A 205 30.00 -0.28 4.45
CA LYS A 205 31.37 -0.81 4.45
C LYS A 205 32.42 0.22 3.97
N LEU A 206 32.04 1.17 3.12
CA LEU A 206 32.90 2.27 2.67
C LEU A 206 32.91 3.45 3.67
N TYR A 207 31.87 3.59 4.50
CA TYR A 207 31.72 4.68 5.48
C TYR A 207 31.88 4.23 6.94
N ASN A 208 32.53 3.10 7.20
CA ASN A 208 32.85 2.65 8.56
C ASN A 208 33.90 3.56 9.22
N ASN A 209 33.43 4.69 9.74
CA ASN A 209 33.76 5.18 11.07
C ASN A 209 32.54 5.95 11.62
N ASN A 210 31.88 5.35 12.61
CA ASN A 210 31.01 5.98 13.63
C ASN A 210 29.53 6.27 13.36
N PHE A 211 28.76 5.38 12.73
CA PHE A 211 27.31 5.39 12.97
C PHE A 211 26.70 3.98 13.04
N LYS A 212 26.73 3.40 14.25
CA LYS A 212 25.76 2.37 14.65
C LYS A 212 24.40 3.05 14.78
N TYR A 213 23.63 3.13 13.69
CA TYR A 213 22.22 3.51 13.81
C TYR A 213 21.45 2.36 14.46
N TYR A 214 20.90 2.66 15.62
CA TYR A 214 19.89 1.88 16.30
C TYR A 214 18.68 1.68 15.37
N LEU A 215 18.57 0.50 14.81
CA LEU A 215 17.32 -0.04 14.27
C LEU A 215 16.77 -0.97 15.36
N TYR A 216 15.90 -0.43 16.21
CA TYR A 216 15.01 -1.22 17.07
C TYR A 216 13.67 -1.40 16.36
#